data_AF-I3U918-F1
#
_entry.id   AF-I3U918-F1
#
_cell.length_a   1.000
_cell.length_b   1.000
_cell.length_c   1.000
_cell.angle_alpha   90.00
_cell.angle_beta   90.00
_cell.angle_gamma   90.00
#
_symmetry.space_group_name_H-M   'P 1'
#
loop_
_entity.id
_entity.type
_entity.pdbx_description
1 polymer ?
#
loop_
_entity_poly.entity_id
_entity_poly.type
_entity_poly.pdbx_seq_one_letter_code
_entity_poly.pdbx_strand_id
1 'polypeptide(L)' 'MQLMNPASIIGIAIGASLFTLISKKNKDKTKLRKFGLFVASFFGVLVALLAINFGIYYFQRY' A
#
# COMPACT_ATOMS: atom_id res chain seq x y z
N MET A 1 -0.35 -23.40 4.09
CA MET A 1 0.12 -22.04 4.47
C MET A 1 -0.79 -21.01 3.83
N GLN A 2 -1.08 -19.91 4.53
CA GLN A 2 -2.15 -18.99 4.15
C GLN A 2 -1.56 -17.82 3.35
N LEU A 3 -1.91 -17.71 2.07
CA LEU A 3 -1.66 -16.49 1.29
C LEU A 3 -2.26 -15.29 2.04
N MET A 4 -1.64 -14.11 1.92
CA MET A 4 -2.21 -12.92 2.57
C MET A 4 -3.63 -12.71 2.07
N ASN A 5 -4.57 -12.62 3.01
CA ASN A 5 -5.97 -12.39 2.70
C ASN A 5 -6.10 -11.01 2.00
N PRO A 6 -6.87 -10.88 0.91
CA PRO A 6 -7.15 -9.60 0.27
C PRO A 6 -7.61 -8.51 1.26
N ALA A 7 -8.37 -8.85 2.31
CA ALA A 7 -8.75 -7.89 3.35
C ALA A 7 -7.53 -7.32 4.10
N SER A 8 -6.52 -8.15 4.38
CA SER A 8 -5.27 -7.74 5.02
C SER A 8 -4.42 -6.87 4.09
N ILE A 9 -4.39 -7.18 2.79
CA ILE A 9 -3.69 -6.37 1.78
C ILE A 9 -4.29 -4.96 1.73
N ILE A 10 -5.61 -4.85 1.71
CA ILE A 10 -6.32 -3.57 1.71
C ILE A 10 -6.03 -2.81 3.02
N GLY A 11 -6.10 -3.49 4.17
CA GLY A 11 -5.82 -2.87 5.47
C GLY A 11 -4.40 -2.29 5.58
N ILE A 12 -3.39 -3.02 5.10
CA ILE A 12 -2.00 -2.56 5.08
C ILE A 12 -1.84 -1.40 4.10
N ALA A 13 -2.45 -1.47 2.91
CA ALA A 13 -2.40 -0.39 1.93
C ALA A 13 -3.03 0.91 2.47
N ILE A 14 -4.16 0.83 3.17
CA ILE A 14 -4.80 1.99 3.82
C ILE A 14 -3.90 2.55 4.93
N GLY A 15 -3.40 1.70 5.84
CA GLY A 15 -2.54 2.16 6.92
C GLY A 15 -1.25 2.82 6.44
N ALA A 16 -0.58 2.21 5.45
CA ALA A 16 0.65 2.74 4.88
C ALA A 16 0.43 4.07 4.13
N SER A 17 -0.68 4.20 3.39
CA SER A 17 -1.02 5.43 2.68
C SER A 17 -1.49 6.57 3.61
N LEU A 18 -2.15 6.26 4.72
CA LEU A 18 -2.46 7.25 5.75
C LEU A 18 -1.19 7.78 6.44
N PHE A 19 -0.18 6.93 6.63
CA PHE A 19 1.10 7.34 7.20
C PHE A 19 1.81 8.38 6.31
N THR A 20 1.71 8.26 4.99
CA THR A 20 2.30 9.25 4.06
C THR A 20 1.61 10.61 4.12
N LEU A 21 0.32 10.66 4.50
CA LEU A 21 -0.42 11.89 4.73
C LEU A 21 -0.04 12.61 6.03
N ILE A 22 0.27 11.85 7.09
CA ILE A 22 0.61 12.40 8.43
C ILE A 22 2.05 12.92 8.48
N SER A 23 2.90 12.51 7.53
CA SER A 23 4.29 12.94 7.44
C SER A 23 4.45 14.47 7.48
N LYS A 24 5.34 14.94 8.35
CA LYS A 24 5.63 16.38 8.55
C LYS A 24 5.99 17.09 7.24
N LYS A 25 6.59 16.36 6.29
CA LYS A 25 6.97 16.82 4.94
C LYS A 25 5.77 17.13 4.02
N ASN A 26 4.59 16.60 4.33
CA ASN A 26 3.38 16.80 3.55
C ASN A 26 2.37 17.74 4.25
N LYS A 27 2.68 18.29 5.43
CA LYS A 27 1.76 19.15 6.19
C LYS A 27 1.35 20.42 5.44
N ASP A 28 2.28 21.05 4.72
CA ASP A 28 2.03 22.33 4.00
C ASP A 28 1.46 22.13 2.59
N LYS A 29 1.23 20.89 2.15
CA LYS A 29 0.65 20.61 0.83
C LYS A 29 -0.87 20.81 0.85
N THR A 30 -1.38 21.35 -0.26
CA THR A 30 -2.82 21.52 -0.50
C THR A 30 -3.57 20.19 -0.42
N LYS A 31 -4.86 20.24 -0.04
CA LYS A 31 -5.73 19.05 0.11
C LYS A 31 -5.73 18.18 -1.14
N LEU A 32 -5.74 18.78 -2.33
CA LEU A 32 -5.69 18.06 -3.62
C LEU A 32 -4.38 17.27 -3.78
N ARG A 33 -3.25 17.86 -3.40
CA ARG A 33 -1.92 17.26 -3.53
C ARG A 33 -1.70 16.17 -2.47
N LYS A 34 -2.27 16.34 -1.28
CA LYS A 34 -2.37 15.29 -0.25
C LYS A 34 -3.19 14.10 -0.75
N PHE A 35 -4.35 14.33 -1.35
CA PHE A 35 -5.17 13.27 -1.93
C PHE A 35 -4.44 12.53 -3.06
N GLY A 36 -3.79 13.25 -3.98
CA GLY A 36 -2.96 12.63 -5.02
C GLY A 36 -1.82 11.78 -4.45
N LEU A 37 -1.15 12.25 -3.40
CA LEU A 37 -0.11 11.47 -2.70
C LEU A 37 -0.69 10.23 -2.03
N PHE A 38 -1.84 10.33 -1.37
CA PHE A 38 -2.52 9.19 -0.77
C PHE A 38 -2.84 8.13 -1.82
N VAL A 39 -3.46 8.52 -2.93
CA VAL A 39 -3.84 7.61 -4.02
C VAL A 39 -2.59 6.96 -4.64
N ALA A 40 -1.56 7.75 -4.96
CA ALA A 40 -0.31 7.21 -5.50
C ALA A 40 0.39 6.25 -4.51
N SER A 41 0.42 6.59 -3.22
CA SER A 41 0.99 5.73 -2.18
C SER A 41 0.19 4.44 -2.02
N PHE A 42 -1.13 4.54 -2.02
CA PHE A 42 -2.06 3.42 -1.86
C PHE A 42 -1.89 2.40 -2.99
N PHE A 43 -1.90 2.86 -4.24
CA PHE A 43 -1.67 1.99 -5.40
C PHE A 43 -0.25 1.42 -5.41
N GLY A 44 0.77 2.21 -5.03
CA GLY A 44 2.14 1.72 -4.92
C GLY A 44 2.28 0.57 -3.92
N VAL A 45 1.67 0.70 -2.74
CA VAL A 45 1.68 -0.36 -1.71
C VAL A 45 0.84 -1.56 -2.15
N LEU A 46 -0.30 -1.34 -2.81
CA LEU A 46 -1.13 -2.42 -3.35
C LEU A 46 -0.35 -3.28 -4.37
N VAL A 47 0.31 -2.64 -5.33
CA VAL A 47 1.10 -3.35 -6.34
C VAL A 47 2.27 -4.09 -5.71
N ALA A 48 2.95 -3.48 -4.74
CA ALA A 48 4.04 -4.15 -4.02
C ALA A 48 3.55 -5.38 -3.24
N LEU A 49 2.42 -5.27 -2.51
CA LEU A 49 1.84 -6.38 -1.77
C LEU A 49 1.33 -7.49 -2.71
N LEU A 50 0.74 -7.14 -3.86
CA LEU A 50 0.37 -8.12 -4.88
C LEU A 50 1.61 -8.84 -5.41
N ALA A 51 2.66 -8.10 -5.77
CA ALA A 51 3.89 -8.68 -6.30
C ALA A 51 4.55 -9.63 -5.28
N ILE A 52 4.56 -9.27 -4.00
CA ILE A 52 5.04 -10.15 -2.92
C ILE A 52 4.15 -11.38 -2.79
N ASN A 53 2.82 -11.21 -2.81
CA ASN A 53 1.87 -12.32 -2.70
C ASN A 53 2.04 -13.32 -3.86
N PHE A 54 2.17 -12.82 -5.09
CA PHE A 54 2.47 -13.63 -6.27
C PHE A 54 3.87 -14.28 -6.22
N GLY A 55 4.89 -13.53 -5.78
CA GLY A 55 6.25 -14.06 -5.64
C GLY A 55 6.30 -15.22 -4.65
N ILE A 56 5.63 -15.09 -3.50
CA ILE A 56 5.50 -16.18 -2.53
C ILE A 56 4.74 -17.35 -3.15
N TYR A 57 3.63 -17.10 -3.85
CA TYR A 57 2.87 -18.16 -4.53
C TYR A 57 3.73 -18.97 -5.51
N TYR A 58 4.49 -18.30 -6.37
CA TYR A 58 5.35 -18.97 -7.36
C TYR A 58 6.55 -19.66 -6.73
N PHE A 59 7.23 -19.03 -5.78
CA PHE A 59 8.38 -19.62 -5.09
C PHE A 59 8.00 -20.87 -4.29
N GLN A 60 6.77 -20.93 -3.78
CA GLN A 60 6.26 -22.05 -3.02
C GLN A 60 5.64 -23.14 -3.90
N ARG A 61 5.36 -22.83 -5.17
CA ARG A 61 4.88 -23.78 -6.19
C ARG A 61 6.03 -24.58 -6.81
N TYR A 62 7.26 -24.07 -6.71
CA TYR A 62 8.51 -24.75 -7.05
C TYR A 62 9.14 -25.39 -5.82
#